data_AF-A0A7J2LXH2-F1
#
_entry.id   AF-A0A7J2LXH2-F1
#
_cell.length_a   1.000
_cell.length_b   1.000
_cell.length_c   1.000
_cell.angle_alpha   90.00
_cell.angle_beta   90.00
_cell.angle_gamma   90.00
#
_symmetry.space_group_name_H-M   'P 1'
#
loop_
_entity.id
_entity.type
_entity.pdbx_description
1 polymer ?
#
loop_
_entity_poly.entity_id
_entity_poly.type
_entity_poly.pdbx_seq_one_letter_code
_entity_poly.pdbx_strand_id
1 'polypeptide(L)'
;MRRTRLAELSKRYAKALTRALVAMTFGLGDLLAGGVIASQIDFLRAIPWAVAVYPGMLSARGAVNGVLSGRLSTGLNIGSMEPSLRSNTEEFWSTISAAFTLTLLASASLTLTVGSTV
;
A
#
# COMPACT_ATOMS: atom_id res chain seq x y z
N MET A 1 24.36 24.68 -28.31
CA MET A 1 23.06 24.49 -27.62
C MET A 1 22.67 23.03 -27.26
N ARG A 2 23.10 21.98 -27.99
CA ARG A 2 22.71 20.58 -27.66
C ARG A 2 23.38 20.00 -26.40
N ARG A 3 24.66 20.34 -26.13
CA ARG A 3 25.43 19.81 -24.99
C ARG A 3 24.90 20.26 -23.63
N THR A 4 24.37 21.48 -23.51
CA THR A 4 23.79 22.00 -22.26
C THR A 4 22.50 21.29 -21.86
N ARG A 5 21.65 20.89 -22.83
CA ARG A 5 20.44 20.12 -22.55
C ARG A 5 20.72 18.71 -22.02
N LEU A 6 21.77 18.05 -22.53
CA LEU A 6 22.15 16.70 -22.06
C LEU A 6 22.71 16.72 -20.64
N ALA A 7 23.53 17.73 -20.32
CA ALA A 7 24.02 17.94 -18.97
C ALA A 7 22.87 18.26 -17.99
N GLU A 8 21.86 19.01 -18.42
CA GLU A 8 20.72 19.31 -17.57
C GLU A 8 19.74 18.13 -17.41
N LEU A 9 19.50 17.36 -18.49
CA LEU A 9 18.74 16.11 -18.40
C LEU A 9 19.41 15.14 -17.43
N SER A 10 20.70 14.85 -17.60
CA SER A 10 21.41 13.91 -16.73
C SER A 10 21.36 14.34 -15.26
N LYS A 11 21.48 15.64 -14.98
CA LYS A 11 21.34 16.19 -13.62
C LYS A 11 19.92 16.02 -13.05
N ARG A 12 18.87 16.18 -13.88
CA ARG A 12 17.47 15.93 -13.49
C ARG A 12 17.21 14.44 -13.23
N TYR A 13 17.70 13.56 -14.09
CA TYR A 13 17.59 12.10 -13.91
C TYR A 13 18.33 11.64 -12.66
N ALA A 14 19.57 12.09 -12.44
CA ALA A 14 20.33 11.77 -11.23
C ALA A 14 19.58 12.22 -9.97
N LYS A 15 19.02 13.44 -9.97
CA LYS A 15 18.22 13.95 -8.84
C LYS A 15 16.93 13.17 -8.63
N ALA A 16 16.25 12.75 -9.69
CA ALA A 16 15.06 11.90 -9.62
C ALA A 16 15.41 10.51 -9.07
N LEU A 17 16.52 9.92 -9.53
CA LEU A 17 17.02 8.63 -9.05
C LEU A 17 17.37 8.69 -7.56
N THR A 18 18.09 9.72 -7.10
CA THR A 18 18.39 9.89 -5.68
C THR A 18 17.11 9.98 -4.84
N ARG A 19 16.09 10.72 -5.31
CA ARG A 19 14.79 10.80 -4.62
C ARG A 19 14.09 9.44 -4.57
N ALA A 20 14.11 8.68 -5.66
CA ALA A 20 13.52 7.35 -5.71
C ALA A 20 14.24 6.37 -4.77
N LEU A 21 15.57 6.41 -4.70
CA LEU A 21 16.36 5.58 -3.78
C LEU A 21 16.07 5.92 -2.32
N VAL A 22 15.96 7.20 -1.98
CA VAL A 22 15.55 7.63 -0.64
C VAL A 22 14.13 7.15 -0.34
N ALA A 23 13.20 7.27 -1.29
CA ALA A 23 11.84 6.77 -1.13
C ALA A 23 11.80 5.23 -0.93
N MET A 24 12.66 4.49 -1.61
CA MET A 24 12.73 3.03 -1.49
C MET A 24 13.22 2.56 -0.11
N THR A 25 13.90 3.42 0.63
CA THR A 25 14.35 3.13 2.01
C THR A 25 13.16 2.91 2.95
N PHE A 26 11.99 3.51 2.68
CA PHE A 26 10.77 3.25 3.45
C PHE A 26 10.31 1.79 3.34
N GLY A 27 10.65 1.09 2.26
CA GLY A 27 10.37 -0.34 2.09
C GLY A 27 11.16 -1.25 3.04
N LEU A 28 12.20 -0.75 3.73
CA LEU A 28 12.93 -1.53 4.74
C LEU A 28 12.03 -1.94 5.92
N GLY A 29 10.93 -1.22 6.16
CA GLY A 29 9.94 -1.60 7.17
C GLY A 29 9.32 -2.97 6.90
N ASP A 30 9.22 -3.39 5.63
CA ASP A 30 8.67 -4.69 5.24
C ASP A 30 9.53 -5.86 5.74
N LEU A 31 10.81 -5.61 6.04
CA LEU A 31 11.72 -6.60 6.63
C LEU A 31 11.24 -7.03 8.03
N LEU A 32 10.62 -6.12 8.79
CA LEU A 32 9.99 -6.46 10.08
C LEU A 32 8.79 -7.38 9.89
N ALA A 33 7.94 -7.10 8.90
CA ALA A 33 6.80 -7.96 8.56
C ALA A 33 7.29 -9.36 8.12
N GLY A 34 8.35 -9.43 7.30
CA GLY A 34 9.01 -10.68 6.93
C GLY A 34 9.59 -11.41 8.15
N GLY A 35 10.19 -10.70 9.10
CA GLY A 35 10.70 -11.26 10.35
C GLY A 35 9.60 -11.87 11.23
N VAL A 36 8.44 -11.21 11.32
CA VAL A 36 7.26 -11.76 12.02
C VAL A 36 6.79 -13.05 11.36
N ILE A 37 6.70 -13.09 10.03
CA ILE A 37 6.34 -14.30 9.28
C ILE A 37 7.37 -15.42 9.49
N ALA A 38 8.66 -15.09 9.45
CA ALA A 38 9.74 -16.05 9.67
C ALA A 38 9.69 -16.68 11.08
N SER A 39 9.27 -15.93 12.09
CA SER A 39 9.06 -16.47 13.45
C SER A 39 7.95 -17.52 13.55
N GLN A 40 7.04 -17.56 12.56
CA GLN A 40 5.88 -18.47 12.51
C GLN A 40 6.00 -19.50 11.37
N ILE A 41 7.21 -19.76 10.87
CA ILE A 41 7.44 -20.61 9.70
C ILE A 41 6.89 -22.04 9.89
N ASP A 42 6.97 -22.59 11.11
CA ASP A 42 6.49 -23.95 11.40
C ASP A 42 4.95 -24.04 11.31
N PHE A 43 4.24 -22.98 11.70
CA PHE A 43 2.80 -22.88 11.50
C PHE A 43 2.43 -22.78 10.03
N LEU A 44 3.19 -22.02 9.24
CA LEU A 44 2.97 -21.88 7.79
C LEU A 44 3.26 -23.18 7.02
N ARG A 45 4.19 -24.00 7.51
CA ARG A 45 4.42 -25.35 6.96
C ARG A 45 3.21 -26.27 7.15
N ALA A 46 2.48 -26.12 8.26
CA ALA A 46 1.25 -26.88 8.49
C ALA A 46 0.08 -26.41 7.61
N ILE A 47 0.14 -25.17 7.09
CA ILE A 47 -0.93 -24.56 6.29
C ILE A 47 -0.36 -23.98 4.98
N PRO A 48 0.07 -24.83 4.03
CA PRO A 48 0.76 -24.39 2.81
C PRO A 48 -0.12 -23.52 1.90
N TRP A 49 -1.45 -23.68 1.94
CA TRP A 49 -2.36 -22.84 1.19
C TRP A 49 -2.29 -21.36 1.62
N ALA A 50 -1.97 -21.06 2.89
CA ALA A 50 -1.88 -19.68 3.38
C ALA A 50 -0.81 -18.86 2.64
N VAL A 51 0.30 -19.51 2.25
CA VAL A 51 1.37 -18.88 1.46
C VAL A 51 0.89 -18.58 0.04
N ALA A 52 0.03 -19.43 -0.53
CA ALA A 52 -0.54 -19.21 -1.87
C ALA A 52 -1.53 -18.03 -1.90
N VAL A 53 -2.26 -17.78 -0.80
CA VAL A 53 -3.21 -16.66 -0.67
C VAL A 53 -2.52 -15.31 -0.46
N TYR A 54 -1.33 -15.34 0.14
CA TYR A 54 -0.62 -14.16 0.59
C TYR A 54 -0.44 -13.06 -0.47
N PRO A 55 -0.03 -13.34 -1.73
CA PRO A 55 0.10 -12.30 -2.76
C PRO A 55 -1.22 -11.62 -3.12
N GLY A 56 -2.34 -12.37 -3.10
CA GLY A 56 -3.68 -11.84 -3.36
C GLY A 56 -4.12 -10.88 -2.25
N MET A 57 -3.87 -11.23 -0.99
CA MET A 57 -4.15 -10.35 0.16
C MET A 57 -3.32 -9.07 0.10
N LEU A 58 -2.02 -9.20 -0.22
CA LEU A 58 -1.12 -8.06 -0.32
C LEU A 58 -1.55 -7.10 -1.44
N SER A 59 -1.98 -7.66 -2.58
CA SER A 59 -2.50 -6.88 -3.71
C SER A 59 -3.77 -6.10 -3.35
N ALA A 60 -4.73 -6.75 -2.69
CA ALA A 60 -5.96 -6.09 -2.24
C ALA A 60 -5.66 -4.95 -1.25
N ARG A 61 -4.78 -5.18 -0.27
CA ARG A 61 -4.34 -4.13 0.66
C ARG A 61 -3.68 -2.95 -0.06
N GLY A 62 -2.82 -3.21 -1.04
CA GLY A 62 -2.18 -2.17 -1.84
C GLY A 62 -3.19 -1.30 -2.58
N ALA A 63 -4.18 -1.92 -3.23
CA ALA A 63 -5.24 -1.21 -3.93
C ALA A 63 -6.10 -0.33 -2.99
N VAL A 64 -6.54 -0.87 -1.85
CA VAL A 64 -7.34 -0.12 -0.87
C VAL A 64 -6.56 1.09 -0.33
N ASN A 65 -5.30 0.88 0.07
CA ASN A 65 -4.45 1.96 0.59
C ASN A 65 -4.16 3.03 -0.47
N GLY A 66 -3.99 2.64 -1.74
CA GLY A 66 -3.81 3.57 -2.86
C GLY A 66 -5.03 4.47 -3.05
N VAL A 67 -6.24 3.90 -3.07
CA VAL A 67 -7.49 4.66 -3.17
C VAL A 67 -7.67 5.56 -1.95
N LEU A 68 -7.42 5.04 -0.74
CA LEU A 68 -7.51 5.82 0.50
C LEU A 68 -6.56 7.02 0.47
N SER A 69 -5.29 6.82 0.12
CA SER A 69 -4.30 7.90 0.01
C SER A 69 -4.68 8.93 -1.04
N GLY A 70 -5.21 8.51 -2.20
CA GLY A 70 -5.65 9.43 -3.25
C GLY A 70 -6.84 10.29 -2.80
N ARG A 71 -7.83 9.68 -2.14
CA ARG A 71 -8.99 10.40 -1.60
C ARG A 71 -8.61 11.36 -0.49
N LEU A 72 -7.75 10.95 0.45
CA LEU A 72 -7.23 11.82 1.50
C LEU A 72 -6.44 13.00 0.93
N SER A 73 -5.53 12.74 -0.02
CA SER A 73 -4.74 13.81 -0.66
C SER A 73 -5.63 14.82 -1.38
N THR A 74 -6.67 14.35 -2.06
CA THR A 74 -7.60 15.22 -2.79
C THR A 74 -8.48 16.01 -1.83
N GLY A 75 -9.06 15.33 -0.83
CA GLY A 75 -9.91 15.95 0.19
C GLY A 75 -9.18 17.03 0.99
N LEU A 76 -7.90 16.79 1.33
CA LEU A 76 -7.05 17.79 1.98
C LEU A 76 -6.69 18.95 1.03
N ASN A 77 -6.45 18.68 -0.25
CA ASN A 77 -6.09 19.72 -1.22
C ASN A 77 -7.25 20.68 -1.54
N ILE A 78 -8.48 20.17 -1.63
CA ILE A 78 -9.68 20.99 -1.90
C ILE A 78 -10.34 21.53 -0.62
N GLY A 79 -9.84 21.10 0.56
CA GLY A 79 -10.35 21.53 1.86
C GLY A 79 -11.68 20.89 2.29
N SER A 80 -12.10 19.76 1.70
CA SER A 80 -13.29 19.03 2.19
C SER A 80 -12.98 18.13 3.40
N MET A 81 -11.71 17.80 3.61
CA MET A 81 -11.22 17.09 4.80
C MET A 81 -10.22 17.98 5.55
N GLU A 82 -10.31 17.98 6.88
CA GLU A 82 -9.37 18.72 7.74
C GLU A 82 -8.10 17.89 8.01
N PRO A 83 -6.94 18.53 8.27
CA PRO A 83 -5.71 17.85 8.67
C PRO A 83 -5.77 17.40 10.14
N SER A 84 -6.83 16.71 10.53
CA SER A 84 -7.13 16.25 11.89
C SER A 84 -7.49 14.76 11.87
N LEU A 85 -6.93 13.98 12.80
CA LEU A 85 -7.18 12.53 12.88
C LEU A 85 -8.39 12.17 13.74
N ARG A 86 -8.86 13.07 14.61
CA ARG A 86 -9.88 12.77 15.64
C ARG A 86 -11.16 13.59 15.51
N SER A 87 -11.08 14.81 14.99
CA SER A 87 -12.22 15.70 14.76
C SER A 87 -12.16 16.12 13.30
N ASN A 88 -12.74 15.31 12.42
CA ASN A 88 -12.70 15.50 10.97
C ASN A 88 -14.11 15.32 10.39
N THR A 89 -14.31 15.72 9.14
CA THR A 89 -15.58 15.73 8.42
C THR A 89 -16.19 14.33 8.28
N GLU A 90 -17.52 14.24 8.08
CA GLU A 90 -18.20 12.96 7.81
C GLU A 90 -17.60 12.22 6.60
N GLU A 91 -17.12 12.95 5.58
CA GLU A 91 -16.46 12.36 4.41
C GLU A 91 -15.20 11.56 4.77
N PHE A 92 -14.43 12.00 5.76
CA PHE A 92 -13.24 11.30 6.23
C PHE A 92 -13.62 9.95 6.86
N TRP A 93 -14.61 9.97 7.75
CA TRP A 93 -15.11 8.76 8.41
C TRP A 93 -15.76 7.79 7.44
N SER A 94 -16.52 8.30 6.45
CA SER A 94 -17.11 7.51 5.36
C SER A 94 -16.03 6.86 4.48
N THR A 95 -14.94 7.57 4.20
CA THR A 95 -13.83 7.02 3.41
C THR A 95 -13.08 5.93 4.16
N ILE A 96 -12.85 6.10 5.47
CA ILE A 96 -12.24 5.08 6.32
C ILE A 96 -13.13 3.84 6.43
N SER A 97 -14.42 4.02 6.72
CA SER A 97 -15.36 2.89 6.85
C SER A 97 -15.51 2.12 5.54
N ALA A 98 -15.49 2.81 4.40
CA ALA A 98 -15.45 2.18 3.08
C ALA A 98 -14.16 1.37 2.87
N ALA A 99 -12.99 1.89 3.28
CA ALA A 99 -11.73 1.16 3.18
C ALA A 99 -11.73 -0.12 4.04
N PHE A 100 -12.28 -0.07 5.24
CA PHE A 100 -12.47 -1.24 6.09
C PHE A 100 -13.42 -2.26 5.47
N THR A 101 -14.59 -1.80 5.01
CA THR A 101 -15.58 -2.66 4.34
C THR A 101 -15.00 -3.34 3.10
N LEU A 102 -14.24 -2.60 2.28
CA LEU A 102 -13.61 -3.13 1.07
C LEU A 102 -12.52 -4.16 1.40
N THR A 103 -11.77 -3.95 2.48
CA THR A 103 -10.76 -4.92 2.95
C THR A 103 -11.40 -6.21 3.45
N LEU A 104 -12.51 -6.10 4.20
CA LEU A 104 -13.28 -7.26 4.65
C LEU A 104 -13.86 -8.02 3.45
N LEU A 105 -14.46 -7.31 2.50
CA LEU A 105 -15.02 -7.91 1.29
C LEU A 105 -13.94 -8.62 0.47
N ALA A 106 -12.80 -7.98 0.25
CA ALA A 106 -11.69 -8.58 -0.49
C ALA A 106 -11.15 -9.84 0.21
N SER A 107 -11.06 -9.82 1.54
CA SER A 107 -10.63 -10.99 2.33
C SER A 107 -11.63 -12.14 2.22
N ALA A 108 -12.93 -11.84 2.26
CA ALA A 108 -13.99 -12.83 2.09
C ALA A 108 -13.98 -13.43 0.67
N SER A 109 -13.86 -12.60 -0.37
CA SER A 109 -13.76 -13.06 -1.76
C SER A 109 -12.57 -13.98 -1.98
N LEU A 110 -11.40 -13.60 -1.46
CA LEU A 110 -10.17 -14.38 -1.63
C LEU A 110 -10.25 -15.72 -0.89
N THR A 111 -10.83 -15.73 0.32
CA THR A 111 -11.06 -16.96 1.08
C THR A 111 -12.04 -17.88 0.36
N LEU A 112 -13.09 -17.34 -0.26
CA LEU A 112 -14.05 -18.14 -1.05
C LEU A 112 -13.38 -18.79 -2.26
N THR A 113 -12.56 -18.03 -3.01
CA THR A 113 -11.84 -18.56 -4.18
C THR A 113 -10.86 -19.66 -3.77
N VAL A 114 -10.09 -19.45 -2.72
CA VAL A 114 -9.10 -20.43 -2.26
C VAL A 114 -9.77 -21.63 -1.61
N GLY A 115 -10.79 -21.42 -0.77
CA GLY A 115 -11.56 -22.51 -0.16
C GLY A 115 -12.35 -23.35 -1.17
N SER A 116 -12.60 -22.84 -2.38
CA SER A 116 -13.18 -23.63 -3.48
C SER A 116 -12.15 -24.46 -4.26
N THR A 117 -10.85 -24.18 -4.09
CA THR A 117 -9.75 -24.81 -4.83
C THR A 117 -8.88 -25.75 -3.98
N VAL A 118 -9.03 -25.72 -2.66
CA VAL A 118 -8.37 -26.61 -1.67
C VAL A 118 -9.38 -27.62 -1.15
#